data_AF-E2SMZ3-F1
#
_entry.id   AF-E2SMZ3-F1
#
_cell.length_a   1.000
_cell.length_b   1.000
_cell.length_c   1.000
_cell.angle_alpha   90.00
_cell.angle_beta   90.00
_cell.angle_gamma   90.00
#
_symmetry.space_group_name_H-M   'P 1'
#
loop_
_entity.id
_entity.type
_entity.pdbx_description
1 polymer ?
#
loop_
_entity_poly.entity_id
_entity_poly.type
_entity_poly.pdbx_seq_one_letter_code
_entity_poly.pdbx_strand_id
1 'polypeptide(L)'
;MENAVRISTPVWITLLIVAVVFSVFGGWQFSAKAYMEKESGQMENTQLHINQNLLEHSFPQIIAQNQRIQQGMSFDIRTQVRAIDHQDGDISEKLEFYGSVNTQEKGVYTIRCVVRNSLGMKSVKHIQILVD
;
A
#
# COMPACT_ATOMS: atom_id res chain seq x y z
N MET A 1 -44.11 -4.89 -45.58
CA MET A 1 -42.93 -4.72 -46.46
C MET A 1 -42.46 -3.29 -46.29
N GLU A 2 -41.33 -3.15 -45.61
CA GLU A 2 -40.41 -2.01 -45.42
C GLU A 2 -40.88 -0.59 -45.83
N ASN A 3 -41.23 0.22 -44.82
CA ASN A 3 -41.37 1.67 -44.94
C ASN A 3 -40.02 2.35 -44.63
N ALA A 4 -39.06 2.25 -45.53
CA ALA A 4 -37.79 2.99 -45.41
C ALA A 4 -37.95 4.39 -46.01
N VAL A 5 -38.03 5.43 -45.17
CA VAL A 5 -37.96 6.83 -45.61
C VAL A 5 -36.56 7.07 -46.19
N ARG A 6 -36.44 7.18 -47.52
CA ARG A 6 -35.17 7.53 -48.18
C ARG A 6 -34.94 9.04 -48.09
N ILE A 7 -34.25 9.48 -47.05
CA ILE A 7 -33.81 10.87 -46.92
C ILE A 7 -32.50 11.02 -47.72
N SER A 8 -32.59 11.55 -48.93
CA SER A 8 -31.42 11.90 -49.74
C SER A 8 -31.00 13.33 -49.43
N THR A 9 -30.05 13.51 -48.50
CA THR A 9 -29.47 14.84 -48.25
C THR A 9 -28.40 15.14 -49.30
N PRO A 10 -28.37 16.35 -49.87
CA PRO A 10 -27.35 16.74 -50.83
C PRO A 10 -25.98 16.85 -50.15
N VAL A 11 -24.91 16.48 -50.85
CA VAL A 11 -23.53 16.26 -50.32
C VAL A 11 -22.96 17.46 -49.56
N TRP A 12 -23.34 18.69 -49.92
CA TRP A 12 -22.93 19.91 -49.22
C TRP A 12 -23.52 20.03 -47.81
N ILE A 13 -24.74 19.52 -47.57
CA ILE A 13 -25.36 19.51 -46.24
C ILE A 13 -24.67 18.50 -45.33
N THR A 14 -24.28 17.33 -45.86
CA THR A 14 -23.50 16.35 -45.08
C THR A 14 -22.11 16.86 -44.74
N LEU A 15 -21.43 17.54 -45.68
CA LEU A 15 -20.15 18.22 -45.42
C LEU A 15 -20.25 19.30 -44.34
N LEU A 16 -21.33 20.09 -44.34
CA LEU A 16 -21.59 21.11 -43.32
C LEU A 16 -21.77 20.49 -41.93
N ILE A 17 -22.56 19.43 -41.83
CA ILE A 17 -22.77 18.69 -40.56
C ILE A 17 -21.45 18.10 -40.06
N VAL A 18 -20.67 17.48 -40.95
CA VAL A 18 -19.35 16.92 -40.61
C VAL A 18 -18.40 18.01 -40.11
N ALA A 19 -18.34 19.17 -40.77
CA ALA A 19 -17.51 20.29 -40.32
C ALA A 19 -17.91 20.82 -38.93
N VAL A 20 -19.21 20.88 -38.63
CA VAL A 20 -19.71 21.27 -37.30
C VAL A 20 -19.39 20.20 -36.24
N VAL A 21 -19.48 18.92 -36.58
CA VAL A 21 -19.08 17.83 -35.67
C VAL A 21 -17.57 17.88 -35.39
N PHE A 22 -16.75 18.08 -36.42
CA PHE A 22 -15.29 18.21 -36.26
C PHE A 22 -14.89 19.45 -35.45
N SER A 23 -15.57 20.59 -35.59
CA SER A 23 -15.25 21.80 -34.84
C SER A 23 -15.57 21.67 -33.34
N VAL A 24 -16.71 21.04 -33.00
CA VAL A 24 -17.06 20.77 -31.60
C VAL A 24 -16.14 19.70 -31.00
N PHE A 25 -15.79 18.65 -31.76
CA PHE A 25 -14.90 17.59 -31.28
C PHE A 25 -13.45 18.09 -31.07
N GLY A 26 -12.95 18.95 -31.96
CA GLY A 26 -11.62 19.55 -31.84
C GLY A 26 -11.46 20.42 -30.59
N GLY A 27 -12.51 21.16 -30.20
CA GLY A 27 -12.49 21.98 -28.98
C GLY A 27 -12.36 21.14 -27.70
N TRP A 28 -12.99 19.97 -27.65
CA TRP A 28 -12.87 19.03 -26.52
C TRP A 28 -11.48 18.40 -26.44
N GLN A 29 -10.90 18.02 -27.58
CA GLN A 29 -9.54 17.47 -27.62
C GLN A 29 -8.47 18.50 -27.21
N PHE A 30 -8.63 19.76 -27.64
CA PHE A 30 -7.71 20.82 -27.26
C PHE A 30 -7.83 21.18 -25.78
N SER A 31 -9.06 21.26 -25.26
CA SER A 31 -9.30 21.50 -23.83
C SER A 31 -8.69 20.39 -23.00
N ALA A 32 -8.93 19.11 -23.34
CA ALA A 32 -8.32 17.97 -22.67
C ALA A 32 -6.78 18.04 -22.69
N LYS A 33 -6.17 18.38 -23.84
CA LYS A 33 -4.72 18.56 -23.95
C LYS A 33 -4.21 19.66 -23.00
N ALA A 34 -4.89 20.80 -22.92
CA ALA A 34 -4.51 21.89 -22.03
C ALA A 34 -4.64 21.53 -20.54
N TYR A 35 -5.68 20.77 -20.16
CA TYR A 35 -5.80 20.23 -18.80
C TYR A 35 -4.65 19.27 -18.47
N MET A 36 -4.33 18.35 -19.38
CA MET A 36 -3.25 17.37 -19.19
C MET A 36 -1.87 18.03 -19.12
N GLU A 37 -1.60 19.05 -19.93
CA GLU A 37 -0.33 19.79 -19.93
C GLU A 37 -0.16 20.64 -18.65
N LYS A 38 -1.26 21.20 -18.13
CA LYS A 38 -1.28 21.89 -16.83
C LYS A 38 -1.05 20.92 -15.68
N GLU A 39 -1.70 19.76 -15.69
CA GLU A 39 -1.50 18.73 -14.67
C GLU A 39 -0.09 18.12 -14.74
N SER A 40 0.47 17.87 -15.94
CA SER A 40 1.84 17.35 -16.08
C SER A 40 2.89 18.33 -15.54
N GLY A 41 2.72 19.64 -15.80
CA GLY A 41 3.60 20.67 -15.22
C GLY A 41 3.46 20.82 -13.70
N GLN A 42 2.29 20.50 -13.13
CA GLN A 42 2.11 20.42 -11.68
C GLN A 42 2.73 19.14 -11.09
N MET A 43 2.64 18.00 -11.78
CA MET A 43 3.28 16.75 -11.36
C MET A 43 4.80 16.85 -11.35
N GLU A 44 5.41 17.54 -12.32
CA GLU A 44 6.86 17.79 -12.36
C GLU A 44 7.35 18.57 -11.12
N ASN A 45 6.54 19.51 -10.64
CA ASN A 45 6.81 20.29 -9.41
C ASN A 45 6.33 19.59 -8.12
N THR A 46 5.67 18.44 -8.25
CA THR A 46 5.29 17.55 -7.14
C THR A 46 6.30 16.40 -7.03
N GLN A 47 7.55 16.62 -7.43
CA GLN A 47 8.64 15.82 -6.89
C GLN A 47 8.71 16.10 -5.39
N LEU A 48 8.26 15.14 -4.59
CA LEU A 48 8.62 15.08 -3.18
C LEU A 48 10.14 15.24 -3.12
N HIS A 49 10.63 16.31 -2.50
CA HIS A 49 11.99 16.36 -1.98
C HIS A 49 12.05 15.37 -0.80
N ILE A 50 11.89 14.08 -1.11
CA ILE A 50 12.12 13.01 -0.17
C ILE A 50 13.60 13.14 0.17
N ASN A 51 13.90 13.37 1.45
CA ASN A 51 15.25 13.30 1.94
C ASN A 51 15.79 11.93 1.53
N GLN A 52 16.70 11.88 0.56
CA GLN A 52 17.21 10.62 0.01
C GLN A 52 17.77 9.73 1.12
N ASN A 53 18.27 10.33 2.20
CA ASN A 53 18.71 9.65 3.40
C ASN A 53 17.60 8.78 4.05
N LEU A 54 16.32 9.19 4.02
CA LEU A 54 15.20 8.38 4.52
C LEU A 54 14.82 7.20 3.61
N LEU A 55 15.20 7.22 2.33
CA LEU A 55 14.98 6.08 1.42
C LEU A 55 16.04 5.00 1.59
N GLU A 56 17.23 5.35 2.10
CA GLU A 56 18.33 4.41 2.32
C GLU A 56 18.17 3.61 3.62
N HIS A 57 17.41 4.12 4.60
CA HIS A 57 17.25 3.50 5.90
C HIS A 57 16.06 2.51 5.93
N SER A 58 16.34 1.26 6.32
CA SER A 58 15.32 0.22 6.44
C SER A 58 14.66 0.21 7.80
N PHE A 59 13.34 0.08 7.86
CA PHE A 59 12.68 -0.28 9.12
C PHE A 59 13.06 -1.72 9.53
N PRO A 60 13.24 -1.98 10.83
CA PRO A 60 13.53 -3.33 11.30
C PRO A 60 12.33 -4.25 11.09
N GLN A 61 12.58 -5.48 10.68
CA GLN A 61 11.58 -6.50 10.41
C GLN A 61 11.50 -7.52 11.55
N ILE A 62 10.32 -7.69 12.13
CA ILE A 62 10.06 -8.72 13.16
C ILE A 62 9.53 -10.00 12.48
N ILE A 63 10.36 -11.04 12.50
CA ILE A 63 10.04 -12.38 11.99
C ILE A 63 9.50 -13.20 13.16
N ALA A 64 8.21 -13.52 13.08
CA ALA A 64 7.47 -14.26 14.09
C ALA A 64 6.17 -14.82 13.50
N GLN A 65 5.66 -15.88 14.10
CA GLN A 65 4.41 -16.55 13.71
C GLN A 65 3.53 -16.77 14.93
N ASN A 66 2.22 -16.96 14.70
CA ASN A 66 1.30 -17.35 15.74
C ASN A 66 1.63 -18.76 16.22
N GLN A 67 1.42 -19.01 17.51
CA GLN A 67 1.83 -20.24 18.18
C GLN A 67 0.63 -20.95 18.80
N ARG A 68 0.73 -22.27 18.89
CA ARG A 68 -0.25 -23.13 19.55
C ARG A 68 0.48 -24.03 20.54
N ILE A 69 0.08 -24.00 21.80
CA ILE A 69 0.74 -24.74 22.89
C ILE A 69 -0.29 -25.50 23.72
N GLN A 70 0.11 -26.66 24.24
CA GLN A 70 -0.74 -27.42 25.16
C GLN A 70 -0.69 -26.80 26.57
N GLN A 71 -1.83 -26.85 27.26
CA GLN A 71 -1.93 -26.44 28.65
C GLN A 71 -0.86 -27.11 29.52
N GLY A 72 -0.21 -26.32 30.37
CA GLY A 72 0.82 -26.77 31.30
C GLY A 72 2.24 -26.88 30.70
N MET A 73 2.42 -26.63 29.40
CA MET A 73 3.75 -26.66 28.79
C MET A 73 4.58 -25.41 29.11
N SER A 74 5.89 -25.58 29.21
CA SER A 74 6.83 -24.45 29.29
C SER A 74 6.84 -23.70 27.96
N PHE A 75 6.68 -22.38 28.01
CA PHE A 75 6.62 -21.54 26.82
C PHE A 75 7.57 -20.33 26.96
N ASP A 76 8.45 -20.13 25.98
CA ASP A 76 9.30 -18.94 25.87
C ASP A 76 9.18 -18.31 24.48
N ILE A 77 8.57 -17.12 24.44
CA ILE A 77 8.37 -16.33 23.22
C ILE A 77 9.69 -15.87 22.58
N ARG A 78 10.75 -15.68 23.37
CA ARG A 78 12.03 -15.13 22.85
C ARG A 78 12.68 -16.05 21.84
N THR A 79 12.47 -17.35 21.97
CA THR A 79 13.01 -18.36 21.05
C THR A 79 12.30 -18.37 19.69
N GLN A 80 11.08 -17.85 19.63
CA GLN A 80 10.18 -17.91 18.47
C GLN A 80 10.14 -16.59 17.67
N VAL A 81 10.83 -15.55 18.15
CA VAL A 81 10.77 -14.21 17.59
C VAL A 81 12.17 -13.71 17.29
N ARG A 82 12.39 -13.25 16.06
CA ARG A 82 13.64 -12.64 15.61
C ARG A 82 13.39 -11.27 15.02
N ALA A 83 14.37 -10.39 15.10
CA ALA A 83 14.32 -9.07 14.48
C ALA A 83 15.56 -8.83 13.64
N ILE A 84 15.36 -8.56 12.35
CA ILE A 84 16.43 -8.31 11.38
C ILE A 84 16.23 -6.92 10.78
N ASP A 85 17.31 -6.16 10.67
CA ASP A 85 17.38 -4.87 10.02
C ASP A 85 18.45 -4.93 8.91
N HIS A 86 18.25 -4.22 7.80
CA HIS A 86 19.18 -4.27 6.68
C HIS A 86 20.53 -3.61 7.03
N GLN A 87 20.52 -2.59 7.87
CA GLN A 87 21.70 -1.80 8.22
C GLN A 87 22.35 -2.28 9.51
N ASP A 88 21.55 -2.62 10.52
CA ASP A 88 22.06 -3.09 11.83
C ASP A 88 22.26 -4.61 11.90
N GLY A 89 21.74 -5.38 10.94
CA GLY A 89 21.81 -6.84 10.96
C GLY A 89 20.82 -7.48 11.93
N ASP A 90 21.26 -8.48 12.71
CA ASP A 90 20.41 -9.15 13.70
C ASP A 90 20.32 -8.32 14.97
N ILE A 91 19.14 -7.75 15.22
CA ILE A 91 18.83 -6.93 16.40
C ILE A 91 17.84 -7.62 17.33
N SER A 92 17.76 -8.96 17.28
CA SER A 92 16.85 -9.75 18.11
C SER A 92 17.04 -9.50 19.62
N GLU A 93 18.26 -9.15 20.05
CA GLU A 93 18.56 -8.80 21.44
C GLU A 93 17.84 -7.53 21.92
N LYS A 94 17.45 -6.63 20.99
CA LYS A 94 16.74 -5.38 21.29
C LYS A 94 15.21 -5.56 21.33
N LEU A 95 14.70 -6.79 21.25
CA LEU A 95 13.27 -7.06 21.29
C LEU A 95 12.68 -6.86 22.70
N GLU A 96 11.69 -5.99 22.76
CA GLU A 96 10.83 -5.76 23.92
C GLU A 96 9.49 -6.49 23.71
N PHE A 97 9.08 -7.27 24.72
CA PHE A 97 7.83 -8.03 24.70
C PHE A 97 6.88 -7.48 25.75
N TYR A 98 5.64 -7.23 25.35
CA TYR A 98 4.58 -6.76 26.22
C TYR A 98 3.38 -7.70 26.19
N GLY A 99 2.86 -8.01 27.37
CA GLY A 99 1.81 -8.99 27.59
C GLY A 99 2.32 -10.21 28.36
N SER A 100 1.38 -11.02 28.84
CA SER A 100 1.66 -12.27 29.54
C SER A 100 0.80 -13.38 28.96
N VAL A 101 1.34 -14.60 28.94
CA VAL A 101 0.63 -15.82 28.56
C VAL A 101 0.53 -16.69 29.79
N ASN A 102 -0.70 -17.01 30.21
CA ASN A 102 -0.92 -18.00 31.26
C ASN A 102 -1.04 -19.38 30.61
N THR A 103 -0.01 -20.22 30.72
CA THR A 103 -0.03 -21.56 30.12
C THR A 103 -0.92 -22.54 30.88
N GLN A 104 -1.43 -22.17 32.06
CA GLN A 104 -2.34 -22.99 32.86
C GLN A 104 -3.81 -22.78 32.49
N GLU A 105 -4.13 -21.74 31.72
CA GLU A 105 -5.49 -21.41 31.33
C GLU A 105 -5.61 -21.47 29.82
N LYS A 106 -6.65 -22.15 29.34
CA LYS A 106 -6.93 -22.21 27.91
C LYS A 106 -7.43 -20.86 27.42
N GLY A 107 -6.96 -20.42 26.27
CA GLY A 107 -7.31 -19.11 25.74
C GLY A 107 -6.38 -18.63 24.65
N VAL A 108 -6.73 -17.48 24.07
CA VAL A 108 -5.91 -16.79 23.08
C VAL A 108 -5.27 -15.58 23.73
N TYR A 109 -3.95 -15.60 23.84
CA TYR A 109 -3.15 -14.52 24.41
C TYR A 109 -2.48 -13.74 23.28
N THR A 110 -2.43 -12.41 23.40
CA THR A 110 -1.76 -11.55 22.42
C THR A 110 -0.51 -10.95 23.05
N ILE A 111 0.64 -11.19 22.42
CA ILE A 111 1.92 -10.59 22.80
C ILE A 111 2.29 -9.52 21.77
N ARG A 112 2.61 -8.33 22.26
CA ARG A 112 3.11 -7.22 21.46
C ARG A 112 4.64 -7.21 21.50
N CYS A 113 5.25 -7.40 20.35
CA CYS A 113 6.69 -7.32 20.15
C CYS A 113 7.04 -5.94 19.59
N VAL A 114 8.06 -5.32 20.15
CA VAL A 114 8.56 -4.01 19.74
C VAL A 114 10.07 -4.09 19.58
N VAL A 115 10.60 -3.55 18.49
CA VAL A 115 12.04 -3.40 18.29
C VAL A 115 12.35 -2.01 17.76
N ARG A 116 13.50 -1.47 18.16
CA ARG A 116 14.06 -0.24 17.63
C ARG A 116 15.46 -0.50 17.09
N ASN A 117 15.74 0.04 15.92
CA ASN A 117 17.08 -0.01 15.33
C ASN A 117 17.95 1.16 15.86
N SER A 118 19.22 1.23 15.45
CA SER A 118 20.19 2.24 15.92
C SER A 118 19.79 3.67 15.54
N LEU A 119 19.04 3.84 14.46
CA LEU A 119 18.49 5.10 13.97
C LEU A 119 17.18 5.51 14.66
N GLY A 120 16.71 4.71 15.62
CA GLY A 120 15.49 4.96 16.37
C GLY A 120 14.21 4.59 15.62
N MET A 121 14.29 3.98 14.44
CA MET A 121 13.13 3.49 13.71
C MET A 121 12.53 2.28 14.42
N LYS A 122 11.20 2.28 14.54
CA LYS A 122 10.46 1.35 15.39
C LYS A 122 9.57 0.45 14.57
N SER A 123 9.58 -0.84 14.89
CA SER A 123 8.67 -1.84 14.34
C SER A 123 7.90 -2.52 15.45
N VAL A 124 6.64 -2.85 15.17
CA VAL A 124 5.71 -3.44 16.13
C VAL A 124 4.97 -4.60 15.46
N LYS A 125 4.92 -5.74 16.13
CA LYS A 125 4.18 -6.92 15.67
C LYS A 125 3.40 -7.55 16.81
N HIS A 126 2.19 -8.01 16.53
CA HIS A 126 1.37 -8.75 17.47
C HIS A 126 1.40 -10.23 17.11
N ILE A 127 1.58 -11.07 18.11
CA ILE A 127 1.62 -12.53 17.99
C ILE A 127 0.49 -13.09 18.84
N GLN A 128 -0.30 -13.99 18.27
CA GLN A 128 -1.35 -14.70 18.99
C GLN A 128 -0.84 -16.08 19.43
N ILE A 129 -1.16 -16.43 20.66
CA ILE A 129 -0.81 -17.70 21.27
C ILE A 129 -2.07 -18.37 21.76
N LEU A 130 -2.39 -19.49 21.14
CA LEU A 130 -3.48 -20.36 21.55
C LEU A 130 -2.97 -21.38 22.57
N VAL A 131 -3.58 -21.40 23.74
CA VAL A 131 -3.39 -22.44 24.77
C VAL A 131 -4.59 -23.38 24.73
N ASP A 132 -4.34 -24.65 24.39
CA ASP A 132 -5.35 -25.71 24.27
C ASP A 132 -5.42 -26.68 25.42
#